data_AF-A0A0C3QTK6-F1
#
_entry.id   AF-A0A0C3QTK6-F1
#
_cell.length_a   1.000
_cell.length_b   1.000
_cell.length_c   1.000
_cell.angle_alpha   90.00
_cell.angle_beta   90.00
_cell.angle_gamma   90.00
#
_symmetry.space_group_name_H-M   'P 1'
#
loop_
_entity.id
_entity.type
_entity.pdbx_description
1 polymer ?
#
loop_
_entity_poly.entity_id
_entity_poly.type
_entity_poly.pdbx_seq_one_letter_code
_entity_poly.pdbx_strand_id
1 'polypeptide(L)'
;GALLFAVVGAKLSEGLNFSDELARAVVLVGLPFANLGSVELKERMKYVTELEKQQENKSKQGARDAGQELYENLCMKAVNQSIGRAIRHREDWAGLILVDSRYSSPRIRGKLPKWIGEDIAVAKTFGQAMKELGPFYREKKSSLKA
;
A
#
# COMPACT_ATOMS: atom_id res chain seq x y z
N GLY A 1 -6.02 -9.78 -23.13
CA GLY A 1 -5.51 -9.21 -21.87
C GLY A 1 -4.16 -8.57 -22.13
N ALA A 2 -3.82 -7.54 -21.39
CA ALA A 2 -2.51 -6.87 -21.46
C ALA A 2 -1.92 -6.78 -20.04
N LEU A 3 -0.61 -6.66 -19.93
CA LEU A 3 0.07 -6.33 -18.68
C LEU A 3 0.74 -4.96 -18.84
N LEU A 4 0.52 -4.10 -17.85
CA LEU A 4 1.20 -2.82 -17.76
C LEU A 4 2.13 -2.82 -16.55
N PHE A 5 3.40 -2.53 -16.79
CA PHE A 5 4.38 -2.31 -15.75
C PHE A 5 4.56 -0.81 -15.52
N ALA A 6 4.50 -0.39 -14.27
CA ALA A 6 4.72 0.99 -13.86
C ALA A 6 5.50 1.02 -12.55
N VAL A 7 6.22 2.13 -12.33
CA VAL A 7 6.97 2.38 -11.10
C VAL A 7 6.12 3.28 -10.19
N VAL A 8 5.91 2.85 -8.95
CA VAL A 8 5.19 3.64 -7.95
C VAL A 8 5.95 4.94 -7.64
N GLY A 9 5.26 6.08 -7.67
CA GLY A 9 5.86 7.40 -7.50
C GLY A 9 6.52 7.97 -8.76
N ALA A 10 6.37 7.30 -9.91
CA ALA A 10 6.74 7.84 -11.21
C ALA A 10 5.52 8.38 -11.96
N LYS A 11 5.77 9.23 -12.97
CA LYS A 11 4.76 9.95 -13.77
C LYS A 11 3.62 9.07 -14.29
N LEU A 12 3.89 7.83 -14.68
CA LEU A 12 2.88 6.88 -15.17
C LEU A 12 1.97 6.35 -14.06
N SER A 13 2.48 6.16 -12.83
CA SER A 13 1.66 5.76 -11.68
C SER A 13 0.79 6.90 -11.12
N GLU A 14 1.08 8.15 -11.53
CA GLU A 14 0.36 9.35 -11.11
C GLU A 14 -0.58 9.93 -12.17
N GLY A 15 -0.36 9.67 -13.46
CA GLY A 15 -1.14 10.26 -14.54
C GLY A 15 -2.21 9.33 -15.11
N LEU A 16 -2.04 8.01 -14.99
CA LEU A 16 -2.94 7.03 -15.59
C LEU A 16 -4.02 6.62 -14.60
N ASN A 17 -5.22 6.51 -15.14
CA ASN A 17 -6.40 6.17 -14.39
C ASN A 17 -6.95 4.89 -15.00
N PHE A 18 -7.03 3.80 -14.22
CA PHE A 18 -7.55 2.51 -14.69
C PHE A 18 -8.96 2.33 -14.16
N SER A 19 -9.96 2.71 -14.96
CA SER A 19 -11.38 2.55 -14.61
C SER A 19 -11.87 1.23 -15.15
N ASP A 20 -12.82 0.64 -14.45
CA ASP A 20 -13.62 -0.46 -14.95
C ASP A 20 -12.71 -1.60 -15.45
N GLU A 21 -13.04 -2.21 -16.58
CA GLU A 21 -12.41 -3.43 -17.07
C GLU A 21 -10.89 -3.32 -17.38
N LEU A 22 -10.30 -2.12 -17.29
CA LEU A 22 -8.89 -1.88 -17.60
C LEU A 22 -7.91 -2.53 -16.61
N ALA A 23 -8.27 -2.67 -15.33
CA ALA A 23 -7.37 -3.25 -14.32
C ALA A 23 -8.11 -4.13 -13.28
N ARG A 24 -8.46 -5.35 -13.67
CA ARG A 24 -9.10 -6.33 -12.76
C ARG A 24 -8.13 -7.03 -11.80
N ALA A 25 -6.83 -6.86 -12.00
CA ALA A 25 -5.77 -7.35 -11.12
C ALA A 25 -4.72 -6.27 -10.93
N VAL A 26 -4.47 -5.88 -9.68
CA VAL A 26 -3.48 -4.86 -9.31
C VAL A 26 -2.42 -5.53 -8.47
N VAL A 27 -1.21 -5.61 -9.01
CA VAL A 27 -0.08 -6.26 -8.34
C VAL A 27 0.92 -5.19 -7.90
N LEU A 28 1.09 -5.04 -6.58
CA LEU A 28 2.15 -4.22 -6.02
C LEU A 28 3.30 -5.13 -5.61
N VAL A 29 4.48 -4.89 -6.18
CA VAL A 29 5.69 -5.65 -5.86
C VAL A 29 6.60 -4.78 -5.00
N GLY A 30 6.87 -5.25 -3.78
CA GLY A 30 7.69 -4.54 -2.81
C GLY A 30 7.02 -3.34 -2.15
N LEU A 31 7.83 -2.56 -1.43
CA LEU A 31 7.46 -1.30 -0.80
C LEU A 31 8.34 -0.17 -1.34
N PRO A 32 7.78 0.94 -1.86
CA PRO A 32 8.51 2.05 -2.48
C PRO A 32 9.14 2.97 -1.42
N PHE A 33 10.05 2.41 -0.64
CA PHE A 33 10.79 3.16 0.37
C PHE A 33 11.75 4.16 -0.28
N ALA A 34 11.74 5.39 0.22
CA ALA A 34 12.69 6.41 -0.21
C ALA A 34 14.12 6.05 0.20
N ASN A 35 15.10 6.60 -0.53
CA ASN A 35 16.51 6.36 -0.23
C ASN A 35 16.90 7.03 1.11
N LEU A 36 17.19 6.23 2.14
CA LEU A 36 17.68 6.71 3.44
C LEU A 36 19.00 7.46 3.35
N GLY A 37 19.78 7.28 2.27
CA GLY A 37 21.00 8.03 2.00
C GLY A 37 20.78 9.49 1.65
N SER A 38 19.57 9.89 1.25
CA SER A 38 19.26 11.28 0.88
C SER A 38 19.41 12.23 2.05
N VAL A 39 20.22 13.29 1.87
CA VAL A 39 20.44 14.33 2.88
C VAL A 39 19.12 14.99 3.27
N GLU A 40 18.26 15.30 2.29
CA GLU A 40 16.97 15.91 2.53
C GLU A 40 16.07 15.04 3.42
N LEU A 41 16.01 13.73 3.15
CA LEU A 41 15.18 12.83 3.95
C LEU A 41 15.74 12.70 5.37
N LYS A 42 17.06 12.58 5.53
CA LYS A 42 17.70 12.53 6.85
C LYS A 42 17.39 13.77 7.67
N GLU A 43 17.50 14.96 7.08
CA GLU A 43 17.20 16.21 7.78
C GLU A 43 15.72 16.34 8.12
N ARG A 44 14.81 15.94 7.22
CA ARG A 44 13.36 15.90 7.53
C ARG A 44 13.03 14.95 8.68
N MET A 45 13.64 13.76 8.70
CA MET A 45 13.44 12.80 9.79
C MET A 45 13.97 13.37 11.11
N LYS A 46 15.20 13.91 11.14
CA LYS A 46 15.77 14.57 12.32
C LYS A 46 14.89 15.70 12.84
N TYR A 47 14.39 16.55 11.95
CA TYR A 47 13.53 17.67 12.31
C TYR A 47 12.24 17.19 12.99
N VAL A 48 11.57 16.18 12.44
CA VAL A 48 10.34 15.62 13.03
C VAL A 48 10.62 14.94 14.38
N THR A 49 11.71 14.18 14.49
CA THR A 49 12.14 13.58 15.77
C THR A 49 12.45 14.66 16.82
N GLU A 50 13.00 15.81 16.43
CA GLU A 50 13.31 16.90 17.36
C GLU A 50 12.03 17.67 17.78
N LEU A 51 11.10 17.89 16.86
CA LEU A 51 9.79 18.47 17.19
C LEU A 51 9.02 17.63 18.21
N GLU A 52 9.04 16.30 18.06
CA GLU A 52 8.39 15.38 19.00
C GLU A 52 8.98 15.52 20.42
N LYS A 53 10.30 15.61 20.55
CA LYS A 53 10.98 15.83 21.84
C LYS A 53 10.63 17.17 22.48
N GLN A 54 10.45 18.21 21.67
CA GLN A 54 10.10 19.55 22.16
C GLN A 54 8.63 19.65 22.61
N GLN A 55 7.74 18.88 21.99
CA GLN A 55 6.32 18.85 22.34
C GLN A 55 6.04 17.94 23.55
N GLU A 56 6.83 16.89 23.78
CA GLU A 56 6.64 15.96 24.90
C GLU A 56 7.56 16.23 26.10
N ASN A 57 7.04 16.94 27.11
CA ASN A 57 7.58 16.96 28.49
C ASN A 57 7.51 15.58 29.21
N LYS A 58 7.34 14.47 28.48
CA LYS A 58 7.25 13.10 29.00
C LYS A 58 7.89 12.14 28.02
N SER A 59 9.19 11.92 28.19
CA SER A 59 9.88 10.74 27.67
C SER A 59 9.25 9.46 28.25
N LYS A 60 8.14 9.01 27.66
CA LYS A 60 7.74 7.62 27.83
C LYS A 60 8.76 6.78 27.07
N GLN A 61 9.66 6.13 27.82
CA GLN A 61 10.51 5.07 27.31
C GLN A 61 9.64 4.11 26.47
N GLY A 62 9.82 4.12 25.14
CA GLY A 62 9.02 3.34 24.20
C GLY A 62 8.18 4.14 23.19
N ALA A 63 8.23 5.48 23.18
CA ALA A 63 7.64 6.29 22.12
C ALA A 63 8.25 5.89 20.74
N ARG A 64 7.38 5.68 19.75
CA ARG A 64 7.79 5.32 18.39
C ARG A 64 8.60 6.47 17.81
N ASP A 65 9.73 6.19 17.18
CA ASP A 65 10.54 7.21 16.51
C ASP A 65 9.70 7.89 15.40
N ALA A 66 9.26 9.14 15.62
CA ALA A 66 8.45 9.88 14.66
C ALA A 66 9.16 10.07 13.31
N GLY A 67 10.49 10.08 13.28
CA GLY A 67 11.26 10.10 12.03
C GLY A 67 11.06 8.80 11.24
N GLN A 68 11.14 7.65 11.92
CA GLN A 68 10.86 6.35 11.33
C GLN A 68 9.39 6.23 10.90
N GLU A 69 8.46 6.79 11.67
CA GLU A 69 7.04 6.83 11.29
C GLU A 69 6.82 7.66 10.02
N LEU A 70 7.43 8.84 9.92
CA LEU A 70 7.41 9.67 8.71
C LEU A 70 7.91 8.88 7.50
N TYR A 71 9.05 8.20 7.64
CA TYR A 71 9.65 7.43 6.55
C TYR A 71 8.71 6.35 5.99
N GLU A 72 8.04 5.63 6.88
CA GLU A 72 7.07 4.62 6.50
C GLU A 72 5.78 5.21 5.93
N ASN A 73 5.34 6.35 6.47
CA ASN A 73 4.14 7.05 5.99
C ASN A 73 4.36 7.58 4.57
N LEU A 74 5.56 8.05 4.22
CA LEU A 74 5.90 8.42 2.84
C LEU A 74 5.76 7.22 1.89
N CYS A 75 6.30 6.06 2.27
CA CYS A 75 6.18 4.82 1.49
C CYS A 75 4.70 4.41 1.31
N MET A 76 3.94 4.36 2.41
CA MET A 76 2.55 3.90 2.37
C MET A 76 1.62 4.91 1.70
N LYS A 77 1.94 6.21 1.73
CA LYS A 77 1.22 7.21 0.95
C LYS A 77 1.30 6.92 -0.55
N ALA A 78 2.49 6.60 -1.07
CA ALA A 78 2.67 6.27 -2.49
C ALA A 78 1.94 4.97 -2.89
N VAL A 79 1.99 3.95 -2.01
CA VAL A 79 1.24 2.69 -2.17
C VAL A 79 -0.26 2.95 -2.24
N ASN A 80 -0.80 3.66 -1.25
CA ASN A 80 -2.24 3.90 -1.13
C ASN A 80 -2.77 4.78 -2.26
N GLN A 81 -1.97 5.74 -2.73
CA GLN A 81 -2.29 6.52 -3.93
C GLN A 81 -2.37 5.63 -5.18
N SER A 82 -1.44 4.68 -5.33
CA SER A 82 -1.46 3.75 -6.47
C SER A 82 -2.70 2.84 -6.43
N ILE A 83 -3.08 2.35 -5.24
CA ILE A 83 -4.28 1.54 -5.04
C ILE A 83 -5.55 2.34 -5.38
N GLY A 84 -5.67 3.56 -4.87
CA GLY A 84 -6.84 4.42 -5.10
C GLY A 84 -7.04 4.87 -6.55
N ARG A 85 -6.00 4.76 -7.40
CA ARG A 85 -6.10 5.00 -8.85
C ARG A 85 -6.63 3.79 -9.62
N ALA A 86 -6.45 2.60 -9.06
CA ALA A 86 -6.87 1.35 -9.66
C ALA A 86 -8.26 0.89 -9.21
N ILE A 87 -8.71 1.33 -8.01
CA ILE A 87 -10.07 1.09 -7.51
C ILE A 87 -10.67 2.44 -7.11
N ARG A 88 -11.62 2.94 -7.91
CA ARG A 88 -12.03 4.36 -7.82
C ARG A 88 -13.33 4.64 -7.08
N HIS A 89 -14.30 3.74 -7.16
CA HIS A 89 -15.62 3.93 -6.57
C HIS A 89 -16.11 2.63 -5.94
N ARG A 90 -17.19 2.72 -5.16
CA ARG A 90 -17.73 1.60 -4.37
C ARG A 90 -18.16 0.40 -5.21
N GLU A 91 -18.51 0.63 -6.47
CA GLU A 91 -18.97 -0.41 -7.40
C GLU A 91 -17.81 -1.03 -8.21
N ASP A 92 -16.61 -0.44 -8.11
CA ASP A 92 -15.42 -0.94 -8.77
C ASP A 92 -14.77 -2.07 -7.96
N TRP A 93 -14.19 -3.05 -8.65
CA TRP A 93 -13.55 -4.18 -8.01
C TRP A 93 -12.29 -4.62 -8.76
N ALA A 94 -11.25 -4.95 -8.01
CA ALA A 94 -10.05 -5.57 -8.54
C ALA A 94 -9.44 -6.48 -7.48
N GLY A 95 -8.79 -7.55 -7.91
CA GLY A 95 -7.94 -8.34 -7.02
C GLY A 95 -6.68 -7.53 -6.71
N LEU A 96 -6.48 -7.19 -5.44
CA LEU A 96 -5.29 -6.49 -4.97
C LEU A 96 -4.28 -7.52 -4.43
N ILE A 97 -3.10 -7.59 -5.06
CA ILE A 97 -2.07 -8.56 -4.74
C ILE A 97 -0.83 -7.80 -4.27
N LEU A 98 -0.52 -7.93 -2.97
CA LEU A 98 0.61 -7.27 -2.33
C LEU A 98 1.77 -8.26 -2.16
N VAL A 99 2.81 -8.11 -2.97
CA VAL A 99 3.96 -9.03 -3.02
C VAL A 99 5.12 -8.45 -2.22
N ASP A 100 5.03 -8.55 -0.89
CA ASP A 100 6.13 -8.32 0.05
C ASP A 100 5.77 -8.89 1.43
N SER A 101 6.68 -9.60 2.08
CA SER A 101 6.46 -10.13 3.43
C SER A 101 6.12 -9.04 4.46
N ARG A 102 6.62 -7.81 4.26
CA ARG A 102 6.42 -6.68 5.18
C ARG A 102 4.96 -6.25 5.27
N TYR A 103 4.13 -6.50 4.26
CA TYR A 103 2.68 -6.24 4.34
C TYR A 103 1.97 -7.09 5.40
N SER A 104 2.56 -8.22 5.83
CA SER A 104 2.03 -9.03 6.94
C SER A 104 2.31 -8.42 8.33
N SER A 105 3.26 -7.49 8.42
CA SER A 105 3.58 -6.81 9.68
C SER A 105 2.42 -5.90 10.11
N PRO A 106 1.99 -5.93 11.39
CA PRO A 106 0.96 -5.03 11.88
C PRO A 106 1.26 -3.55 11.63
N ARG A 107 2.55 -3.17 11.63
CA ARG A 107 3.03 -1.80 11.40
C ARG A 107 2.72 -1.29 9.99
N ILE A 108 2.90 -2.14 8.98
CA ILE A 108 2.63 -1.79 7.58
C ILE A 108 1.16 -2.04 7.24
N ARG A 109 0.60 -3.17 7.68
CA ARG A 109 -0.80 -3.52 7.47
C ARG A 109 -1.75 -2.47 8.02
N GLY A 110 -1.46 -1.92 9.21
CA GLY A 110 -2.25 -0.85 9.81
C GLY A 110 -2.22 0.48 9.06
N LYS A 111 -1.32 0.65 8.08
CA LYS A 111 -1.21 1.85 7.23
C LYS A 111 -1.93 1.69 5.89
N LEU A 112 -2.51 0.52 5.61
CA LEU A 112 -3.40 0.33 4.46
C LEU A 112 -4.76 0.99 4.71
N PRO A 113 -5.49 1.40 3.65
CA PRO A 113 -6.81 1.98 3.80
C PRO A 113 -7.77 1.03 4.50
N LYS A 114 -8.57 1.55 5.44
CA LYS A 114 -9.52 0.76 6.23
C LYS A 114 -10.56 0.01 5.40
N TRP A 115 -10.89 0.50 4.20
CA TRP A 115 -11.84 -0.17 3.30
C TRP A 115 -11.31 -1.48 2.71
N ILE A 116 -9.99 -1.72 2.78
CA ILE A 116 -9.35 -3.02 2.46
C ILE A 116 -9.34 -3.94 3.71
N GLY A 117 -9.59 -3.36 4.89
CA GLY A 117 -8.89 -3.64 6.14
C GLY A 117 -9.33 -4.85 6.96
N GLU A 118 -10.31 -5.64 6.54
CA GLU A 118 -10.67 -6.88 7.25
C GLU A 118 -10.39 -8.14 6.44
N ASP A 119 -10.45 -8.07 5.10
CA ASP A 119 -10.35 -9.23 4.20
C ASP A 119 -8.95 -9.48 3.60
N ILE A 120 -7.88 -9.06 4.27
CA ILE A 120 -6.52 -9.33 3.79
C ILE A 120 -6.12 -10.77 4.15
N ALA A 121 -6.15 -11.64 3.14
CA ALA A 121 -5.59 -12.99 3.22
C ALA A 121 -4.06 -12.97 3.06
N VAL A 122 -3.35 -13.68 3.95
CA VAL A 122 -1.89 -13.83 3.86
C VAL A 122 -1.55 -15.20 3.27
N ALA A 123 -1.12 -15.21 2.01
CA ALA A 123 -0.65 -16.42 1.34
C ALA A 123 0.88 -16.51 1.38
N LYS A 124 1.42 -17.65 1.85
CA LYS A 124 2.87 -17.93 1.87
C LYS A 124 3.37 -18.56 0.57
N THR A 125 2.45 -19.12 -0.22
CA THR A 125 2.76 -19.83 -1.46
C THR A 125 1.85 -19.36 -2.58
N PHE A 126 2.31 -19.54 -3.82
CA PHE A 126 1.50 -19.26 -5.00
C PHE A 126 0.18 -20.05 -5.00
N GLY A 127 0.21 -21.34 -4.63
CA GLY A 127 -1.00 -22.17 -4.57
C GLY A 127 -2.05 -21.64 -3.59
N GLN A 128 -1.63 -21.14 -2.43
CA GLN A 128 -2.53 -20.49 -1.47
C GLN A 128 -3.12 -19.20 -2.05
N ALA A 129 -2.30 -18.35 -2.68
CA ALA A 129 -2.80 -17.12 -3.31
C ALA A 129 -3.84 -17.41 -4.40
N MET A 130 -3.59 -18.41 -5.25
CA MET A 130 -4.54 -18.81 -6.29
C MET A 130 -5.83 -19.41 -5.73
N LYS A 131 -5.76 -20.11 -4.60
CA LYS A 131 -6.93 -20.64 -3.89
C LYS A 131 -7.84 -19.52 -3.39
N GLU A 132 -7.29 -18.39 -2.94
CA GLU A 132 -8.06 -17.21 -2.52
C GLU A 132 -8.60 -16.40 -3.72
N LEU A 133 -7.75 -16.18 -4.74
CA LEU A 133 -8.12 -15.36 -5.90
C LEU A 133 -9.18 -16.03 -6.79
N GLY A 134 -9.13 -17.36 -6.96
CA GLY A 134 -10.02 -18.10 -7.85
C GLY A 134 -11.51 -17.88 -7.56
N PRO A 135 -11.98 -18.15 -6.32
CA PRO A 135 -13.35 -17.87 -5.89
C PRO A 135 -13.75 -16.40 -6.05
N PHE A 136 -12.89 -15.47 -5.62
CA PHE A 136 -13.12 -14.03 -5.72
C PHE A 136 -13.43 -13.60 -7.16
N TYR A 137 -12.60 -14.01 -8.13
CA TYR A 137 -12.84 -13.66 -9.54
C TYR A 137 -14.10 -14.31 -10.13
N ARG A 138 -14.48 -15.51 -9.68
CA ARG A 138 -15.72 -16.16 -10.13
C ARG A 138 -16.94 -15.44 -9.60
N GLU A 139 -16.95 -15.10 -8.30
CA GLU A 139 -18.04 -14.36 -7.66
C GLU A 139 -18.27 -13.00 -8.36
N LYS A 140 -17.21 -12.20 -8.50
CA LYS A 140 -17.33 -10.86 -9.10
C LYS A 140 -17.72 -10.88 -10.57
N LYS A 141 -17.32 -11.90 -11.34
CA LYS A 141 -17.78 -12.08 -12.72
C LYS A 141 -19.25 -12.46 -12.82
N SER A 142 -19.77 -13.24 -11.87
CA SER A 142 -21.19 -13.60 -11.83
C SER A 142 -22.06 -12.39 -11.44
N SER A 143 -21.60 -11.55 -10.51
CA SER A 143 -22.32 -10.32 -10.11
C SER A 143 -22.41 -9.25 -11.21
N LEU A 144 -21.53 -9.28 -12.21
CA LEU A 144 -21.59 -8.39 -13.38
C LEU A 144 -22.56 -8.85 -14.47
N LYS A 145 -23.05 -10.10 -14.41
CA LYS A 145 -23.95 -10.71 -15.40
C LYS A 145 -25.41 -10.78 -14.96
N ALA A 146 -25.71 -10.40 -13.72
CA ALA A 146 -27.05 -10.33 -13.15
C ALA A 146 -27.53 -8.88 -13.15
#